data_AF-A0A6C2DTL5-F1
#
_entry.id   AF-A0A6C2DTL5-F1
#
_cell.length_a   1.000
_cell.length_b   1.000
_cell.length_c   1.000
_cell.angle_alpha   90.00
_cell.angle_beta   90.00
_cell.angle_gamma   90.00
#
_symmetry.space_group_name_H-M   'P 1'
#
loop_
_entity.id
_entity.type
_entity.pdbx_description
1 polymer ?
#
loop_
_entity_poly.entity_id
_entity_poly.type
_entity_poly.pdbx_seq_one_letter_code
_entity_poly.pdbx_strand_id
1 'polypeptide(L)' 'MPEKPVYDRSLSSIQIAQPCHHCEGKGYTEMRDCSGEIQREETCSFCNGTGKTENSQHKIHLIASDDRGKM' A
#
# COMPACT_ATOMS: atom_id res chain seq x y z
N MET A 1 7.74 19.98 16.79
CA MET A 1 7.30 18.57 16.92
C MET A 1 6.57 18.23 15.63
N PRO A 2 7.03 17.28 14.81
CA PRO A 2 6.23 16.76 13.71
C PRO A 2 5.49 15.50 14.17
N GLU A 3 4.19 15.50 13.92
CA GLU A 3 3.25 14.45 14.32
C GLU A 3 3.55 13.17 13.52
N LYS A 4 3.68 12.06 14.24
CA LYS A 4 4.01 10.75 13.66
C LYS A 4 2.76 10.20 12.97
N PRO A 5 2.85 9.66 11.74
CA PRO A 5 1.70 9.06 11.08
C PRO A 5 1.18 7.89 11.93
N VAL A 6 -0.05 8.02 12.39
CA VAL A 6 -0.78 7.03 13.19
C VAL A 6 -1.10 5.85 12.27
N TYR A 7 -0.35 4.75 12.39
CA TYR A 7 -0.74 3.47 11.82
C TYR A 7 -1.72 2.81 12.80
N ASP A 8 -3.02 2.98 12.55
CA ASP A 8 -4.06 2.36 13.37
C ASP A 8 -4.01 0.83 13.21
N ARG A 9 -3.87 0.17 14.35
CA ARG A 9 -3.65 -1.27 14.47
C ARG A 9 -4.98 -1.91 14.87
N SER A 10 -5.94 -1.96 13.95
CA SER A 10 -7.24 -2.63 14.17
C SER A 10 -7.63 -3.51 12.98
N LEU A 11 -7.89 -4.79 13.28
CA LEU A 11 -8.21 -5.87 12.35
C LEU A 11 -9.48 -5.63 11.53
N SER A 12 -9.38 -5.77 10.20
CA SER A 12 -10.35 -6.51 9.38
C SER A 12 -9.76 -6.75 7.99
N SER A 13 -10.03 -7.93 7.44
CA SER A 13 -9.36 -8.58 6.31
C SER A 13 -9.53 -7.88 4.94
N ILE A 14 -9.08 -6.64 4.81
CA ILE A 14 -8.93 -5.96 3.53
C ILE A 14 -7.46 -6.08 3.16
N GLN A 15 -7.14 -6.77 2.06
CA GLN A 15 -5.81 -6.69 1.46
C GLN A 15 -5.62 -5.29 0.89
N ILE A 16 -5.40 -4.31 1.77
CA ILE A 16 -5.05 -2.94 1.41
C ILE A 16 -3.61 -3.03 0.95
N ALA A 17 -3.43 -3.19 -0.36
CA ALA A 17 -2.13 -3.07 -0.98
C ALA A 17 -1.46 -1.80 -0.43
N GLN A 18 -0.34 -1.97 0.28
CA GLN A 18 0.30 -0.84 0.91
C GLN A 18 0.77 0.12 -0.20
N PRO A 19 0.56 1.43 -0.03
CA PRO A 19 1.02 2.39 -1.02
C PRO A 19 2.53 2.29 -1.13
N CYS A 20 3.04 2.38 -2.36
CA CYS A 20 4.48 2.37 -2.59
C CYS A 20 5.13 3.55 -1.86
N HIS A 21 6.03 3.27 -0.93
CA HIS A 21 6.73 4.31 -0.16
C HIS A 21 7.60 5.24 -1.02
N HIS A 22 8.04 4.78 -2.20
CA HIS A 22 8.92 5.57 -3.06
C HIS A 22 8.18 6.65 -3.86
N CYS A 23 6.94 6.38 -4.26
CA CYS A 23 6.11 7.33 -5.00
C CYS A 23 4.86 7.74 -4.23
N GLU A 24 4.79 7.44 -2.94
CA GLU A 24 3.67 7.73 -2.05
C GLU A 24 2.30 7.25 -2.59
N GLY A 25 2.30 6.17 -3.37
CA GLY A 25 1.09 5.65 -4.00
C GLY A 25 0.75 6.22 -5.38
N LYS A 26 1.48 7.22 -5.89
CA LYS A 26 1.20 7.88 -7.18
C LYS A 26 1.50 7.01 -8.40
N GLY A 27 2.47 6.10 -8.29
CA GLY A 27 2.99 5.30 -9.41
C GLY A 27 4.10 5.97 -10.23
N TYR A 28 4.39 7.25 -9.98
CA TYR A 28 5.46 8.00 -10.64
C TYR A 28 6.16 8.94 -9.64
N THR A 29 7.37 9.38 -9.98
CA THR A 29 8.16 10.35 -9.24
C THR A 29 8.26 11.65 -10.06
N GLU A 30 8.08 12.79 -9.40
CA GLU A 30 8.20 14.11 -10.02
C GLU A 30 9.61 14.66 -9.81
N MET A 31 10.30 15.01 -10.90
CA MET A 31 11.50 15.84 -10.83
C MET A 31 11.09 17.30 -10.93
N ARG A 32 11.47 18.07 -9.90
CA ARG A 32 11.23 19.50 -9.82
C ARG A 32 12.54 20.26 -9.91
N ASP A 33 12.52 21.36 -10.63
CA ASP A 33 13.66 22.28 -10.68
C ASP A 33 13.81 23.06 -9.38
N CYS A 34 14.91 23.81 -9.27
CA CYS A 34 15.14 24.75 -8.18
C CYS A 34 14.01 25.80 -8.03
N SER A 35 13.25 26.08 -9.09
CA SER A 35 12.06 26.95 -9.07
C SER A 35 10.82 26.29 -8.46
N GLY A 36 10.84 24.97 -8.21
CA GLY A 36 9.73 24.19 -7.67
C GLY A 36 8.72 23.71 -8.72
N GLU A 37 8.90 24.07 -9.99
CA GLU A 37 8.08 23.62 -11.11
C GLU A 37 8.42 22.17 -11.50
N ILE A 38 7.39 21.39 -11.85
CA ILE A 38 7.55 20.00 -12.31
C ILE A 38 8.08 20.04 -13.73
N GLN A 39 9.26 19.48 -13.95
CA GLN A 39 9.84 19.35 -15.28
C GLN A 39 9.56 18.00 -15.91
N ARG A 40 9.47 16.95 -15.10
CA ARG A 40 9.30 15.60 -15.61
C ARG A 40 8.66 14.67 -14.59
N GLU A 41 7.83 13.79 -15.10
CA GLU A 41 7.31 12.64 -14.37
C GLU A 41 7.99 11.37 -14.91
N GLU A 42 8.54 10.57 -14.00
CA GLU A 42 9.14 9.29 -14.34
C GLU A 42 8.39 8.15 -13.65
N THR A 43 8.14 7.06 -14.37
CA THR A 43 7.48 5.89 -13.79
C THR A 43 8.29 5.35 -12.63
N CYS A 44 7.64 5.16 -11.48
CA CYS A 44 8.30 4.68 -10.27
C CYS A 44 8.85 3.27 -10.52
N SER A 45 10.18 3.13 -10.49
CA SER A 45 10.86 1.86 -10.76
C SER A 45 10.68 0.81 -9.65
N PHE A 46 10.19 1.22 -8.48
CA PHE A 46 9.96 0.33 -7.34
C PHE A 46 8.61 -0.38 -7.38
N CYS A 47 7.60 0.27 -7.96
CA CYS A 47 6.27 -0.32 -8.12
C CYS A 47 5.88 -0.50 -9.58
N ASN A 48 6.79 -0.23 -10.52
CA ASN A 48 6.56 -0.27 -11.97
C ASN A 48 5.28 0.44 -12.40
N GLY A 49 4.98 1.61 -11.82
CA GLY A 49 3.77 2.36 -12.15
C GLY A 49 2.50 1.95 -11.40
N THR A 50 2.52 0.88 -10.61
CA THR A 50 1.29 0.38 -9.95
C THR A 50 0.86 1.20 -8.73
N GLY A 51 1.76 2.02 -8.17
CA GLY A 51 1.53 2.76 -6.94
C GLY A 51 1.43 1.89 -5.69
N LYS A 52 1.63 0.57 -5.79
CA LYS A 52 1.43 -0.38 -4.70
C LYS A 52 2.69 -1.19 -4.48
N THR A 53 2.99 -1.56 -3.23
CA THR A 53 4.04 -2.56 -2.96
C THR A 53 3.47 -3.95 -3.20
N GLU A 54 4.16 -4.76 -4.00
CA GLU A 54 3.78 -6.15 -4.33
C GLU A 54 4.01 -7.13 -3.16
N ASN A 55 3.93 -6.66 -1.92
CA ASN A 55 4.21 -7.48 -0.75
C ASN A 55 2.94 -7.70 0.09
N SER A 56 2.07 -8.61 -0.37
CA SER A 56 0.95 -9.11 0.43
C SER A 56 0.54 -10.53 0.00
N GLN A 57 1.47 -11.50 0.05
CA GLN A 57 1.09 -12.92 0.08
C GLN A 57 0.61 -13.31 1.49
N HIS A 58 -0.46 -12.70 1.99
CA HIS A 58 -1.17 -13.23 3.15
C HIS A 58 -2.34 -14.09 2.65
N LYS A 59 -2.06 -15.38 2.47
CA LYS A 59 -3.03 -16.44 2.22
C LYS A 59 -3.88 -16.62 3.48
N ILE A 60 -5.06 -15.98 3.53
CA ILE A 60 -6.02 -16.21 4.60
C ILE A 60 -6.64 -17.60 4.36
N HIS A 61 -6.26 -18.57 5.17
CA HIS A 61 -6.93 -19.86 5.23
C HIS A 61 -8.24 -19.65 6.00
N LEU A 62 -9.35 -19.48 5.27
CA LEU A 62 -10.69 -19.51 5.86
C LEU A 62 -10.97 -20.96 6.27
N ILE A 63 -10.77 -21.28 7.54
CA ILE A 63 -11.38 -22.48 8.12
C ILE A 63 -12.81 -22.07 8.45
N ALA A 64 -13.74 -22.30 7.52
CA ALA A 64 -15.15 -22.31 7.85
C ALA A 64 -15.37 -23.55 8.73
N SER A 65 -15.43 -23.35 10.04
CA SER A 65 -15.87 -24.37 10.97
C SER A 65 -17.38 -24.55 10.78
N ASP A 66 -17.78 -25.43 9.88
CA ASP A 66 -19.13 -26.00 9.83
C ASP A 66 -19.36 -26.80 11.12
N ASP A 67 -19.86 -26.16 12.18
CA ASP A 67 -20.40 -26.85 13.34
C ASP A 67 -21.79 -27.41 13.00
N ARG A 68 -21.81 -28.49 12.24
CA ARG A 68 -22.95 -29.42 12.16
C ARG A 68 -22.75 -30.46 13.26
N GLY A 69 -23.19 -30.15 14.47
CA GLY A 69 -23.01 -31.06 15.59
C GLY A 69 -23.95 -30.87 16.78
N LYS A 70 -25.06 -31.64 16.78
CA LYS A 70 -25.91 -32.04 17.93
C LYS A 70 -26.84 -30.95 18.48
N MET A 71 -28.13 -31.18 18.75
CA MET A 71 -28.89 -32.37 19.19
C MET A 71 -30.30 -32.36 18.59
#